data_AF-A0AAU9RR71-F1
#
_entry.id   AF-A0AAU9RR71-F1
#
_cell.length_a   1.000
_cell.length_b   1.000
_cell.length_c   1.000
_cell.angle_alpha   90.00
_cell.angle_beta   90.00
_cell.angle_gamma   90.00
#
_symmetry.space_group_name_H-M   'P 1'
#
loop_
_entity.id
_entity.type
_entity.pdbx_description
1 polymer ?
#
loop_
_entity_poly.entity_id
_entity_poly.type
_entity_poly.pdbx_seq_one_letter_code
_entity_poly.pdbx_strand_id
1 'polypeptide(L)'
;MIELKKLADELREEIVYTVSKTGGHLSSSLGVIELTIALHHVFNTPHDKIIWDVGHQTYAHKILTGRRSKMHTIRQTFGLAGFPRGRRVPMMLLELDIALLAFQLL
;
A
#
# COMPACT_ATOMS: atom_id res chain seq x y z
N MET A 1 -7.23 13.05 17.77
CA MET A 1 -8.26 12.20 17.11
C MET A 1 -8.84 12.82 15.84
N ILE A 2 -9.20 14.11 15.83
CA ILE A 2 -9.78 14.78 14.63
C ILE A 2 -8.80 14.75 13.44
N GLU A 3 -7.50 14.99 13.69
CA GLU A 3 -6.45 14.95 12.66
C GLU A 3 -6.32 13.58 11.95
N LEU A 4 -6.39 12.46 12.69
CA LEU A 4 -6.26 11.12 12.10
C LEU A 4 -7.49 10.73 11.26
N LYS A 5 -8.69 11.20 11.65
CA LYS A 5 -9.91 11.01 10.86
C LYS A 5 -9.82 11.77 9.54
N LYS A 6 -9.38 13.03 9.59
CA LYS A 6 -9.16 13.83 8.39
C LYS A 6 -8.15 13.19 7.44
N LEU A 7 -7.03 12.68 7.99
CA LEU A 7 -6.06 11.92 7.21
C LEU A 7 -6.67 10.68 6.55
N ALA A 8 -7.53 9.95 7.26
CA ALA A 8 -8.22 8.78 6.70
C ALA A 8 -9.14 9.17 5.54
N ASP A 9 -9.86 10.28 5.67
CA ASP A 9 -10.75 10.78 4.61
C ASP A 9 -9.96 11.24 3.38
N GLU A 10 -8.86 11.98 3.56
CA GLU A 10 -7.95 12.37 2.48
C GLU A 10 -7.37 11.15 1.74
N LEU A 11 -6.94 10.13 2.48
CA LEU A 11 -6.44 8.88 1.89
C LEU A 11 -7.54 8.13 1.12
N ARG A 12 -8.77 8.13 1.64
CA ARG A 12 -9.92 7.49 0.99
C ARG A 12 -10.23 8.15 -0.35
N GLU A 13 -10.30 9.48 -0.38
CA GLU A 13 -10.49 10.24 -1.62
C GLU A 13 -9.37 9.99 -2.63
N GLU A 14 -8.11 10.02 -2.18
CA GLU A 14 -6.94 9.83 -3.03
C GLU A 14 -6.89 8.40 -3.61
N ILE A 15 -7.23 7.38 -2.83
CA ILE A 15 -7.29 5.98 -3.28
C ILE A 15 -8.42 5.79 -4.30
N VAL A 16 -9.63 6.32 -4.03
CA VAL A 16 -10.75 6.27 -4.97
C VAL A 16 -10.38 6.94 -6.29
N TYR A 17 -9.80 8.14 -6.21
CA TYR A 17 -9.34 8.87 -7.40
C TYR A 17 -8.31 8.08 -8.18
N THR A 18 -7.28 7.55 -7.52
CA THR A 18 -6.20 6.80 -8.19
C THR A 18 -6.75 5.56 -8.89
N VAL A 19 -7.56 4.74 -8.20
CA VAL A 19 -8.16 3.53 -8.78
C VAL A 19 -9.11 3.85 -9.92
N SER A 20 -9.82 4.99 -9.88
CA SER A 20 -10.69 5.42 -10.98
C SER A 20 -9.91 5.66 -12.29
N LYS A 21 -8.61 5.96 -12.21
CA LYS A 21 -7.74 6.22 -13.36
C LYS A 21 -6.96 5.00 -13.82
N THR A 22 -6.45 4.20 -12.88
CA THR A 22 -5.53 3.10 -13.19
C THR A 22 -6.14 1.71 -13.06
N GLY A 23 -7.35 1.59 -12.51
CA GLY A 23 -7.91 0.32 -12.03
C GLY A 23 -7.14 -0.24 -10.81
N GLY A 24 -7.59 -1.39 -10.31
CA GLY A 24 -6.93 -2.10 -9.20
C GLY A 24 -7.86 -2.42 -8.02
N HIS A 25 -7.27 -2.71 -6.87
CA HIS A 25 -7.98 -3.27 -5.72
C HIS A 25 -8.51 -2.18 -4.78
N LEU A 26 -9.71 -1.68 -5.08
CA LEU A 26 -10.35 -0.61 -4.31
C LEU A 26 -10.80 -1.07 -2.92
N SER A 27 -11.63 -2.12 -2.85
CA SER A 27 -12.28 -2.56 -1.61
C SER A 27 -11.27 -2.96 -0.53
N SER A 28 -10.26 -3.74 -0.89
CA SER A 28 -9.18 -4.14 0.02
C SER A 28 -8.37 -2.96 0.54
N SER A 29 -8.08 -1.97 -0.32
CA SER A 29 -7.30 -0.79 0.06
C SER A 29 -8.09 0.15 0.98
N LEU A 30 -9.39 0.33 0.72
CA LEU A 30 -10.26 1.16 1.56
C LEU A 30 -10.51 0.53 2.93
N GLY A 31 -10.60 -0.79 3.01
CA GLY A 31 -10.88 -1.52 4.25
C GLY A 31 -9.75 -1.49 5.29
N VAL A 32 -8.54 -1.06 4.92
CA VAL A 32 -7.37 -1.06 5.82
C VAL A 32 -6.78 0.33 6.06
N ILE A 33 -7.43 1.42 5.65
CA ILE A 33 -6.89 2.78 5.78
C ILE A 33 -6.58 3.10 7.24
N GLU A 34 -7.57 2.94 8.13
CA GLU A 34 -7.45 3.28 9.54
C GLU A 34 -6.44 2.38 10.25
N LEU A 35 -6.40 1.09 9.90
CA LEU A 35 -5.38 0.15 10.38
C LEU A 35 -3.98 0.60 9.94
N THR A 36 -3.83 0.99 8.67
CA THR A 36 -2.54 1.45 8.13
C THR A 36 -2.05 2.69 8.84
N ILE A 37 -2.94 3.67 9.08
CA ILE A 37 -2.61 4.88 9.86
C ILE A 37 -2.19 4.50 11.28
N ALA A 38 -2.95 3.62 11.95
CA ALA A 38 -2.65 3.19 13.31
C ALA A 38 -1.28 2.50 13.40
N LEU A 39 -0.96 1.61 12.46
CA LEU A 39 0.34 0.95 12.40
C LEU A 39 1.48 1.96 12.22
N HIS A 40 1.36 2.91 11.29
CA HIS A 40 2.38 3.95 11.10
C HIS A 40 2.45 4.99 12.22
N HIS A 41 1.39 5.11 13.03
CA HIS A 41 1.39 5.98 14.20
C HIS A 41 2.08 5.33 15.40
N VAL A 42 1.92 4.02 15.56
CA VAL A 42 2.45 3.26 16.71
C VAL A 42 3.88 2.75 16.45
N PHE A 43 4.17 2.27 15.25
CA PHE A 43 5.47 1.71 14.89
C PHE A 43 6.39 2.76 14.25
N ASN A 44 7.67 2.68 14.59
CA ASN A 44 8.69 3.59 14.06
C ASN A 44 9.23 3.07 12.71
N THR A 45 8.45 3.20 11.64
CA THR A 45 8.91 2.82 10.30
C THR A 45 9.93 3.84 9.76
N PRO A 46 11.06 3.43 9.15
CA PRO A 46 11.34 2.08 8.61
C PRO A 46 12.13 1.16 9.56
N HIS A 47 12.41 1.57 10.80
CA HIS A 47 13.12 0.72 11.77
C HIS A 47 12.29 -0.53 12.09
N ASP A 48 11.02 -0.32 12.42
CA ASP A 48 10.05 -1.39 12.62
C ASP A 48 9.49 -1.84 11.28
N LYS A 49 9.41 -3.16 11.10
CA LYS A 49 8.95 -3.77 9.84
C LYS A 49 7.45 -4.03 9.91
N ILE A 50 6.69 -3.39 9.03
CA ILE A 50 5.28 -3.72 8.77
C ILE A 50 5.24 -4.61 7.53
N ILE A 51 4.78 -5.84 7.71
CA ILE A 51 4.58 -6.81 6.63
C ILE A 51 3.09 -6.88 6.34
N TRP A 52 2.72 -6.65 5.09
CA TRP A 52 1.38 -6.90 4.59
C TRP A 52 1.36 -8.33 4.01
N ASP A 53 0.20 -8.92 3.73
CA ASP A 53 0.13 -10.22 3.04
C ASP A 53 -0.64 -10.06 1.72
N VAL A 54 -0.15 -10.68 0.65
CA VAL A 54 -0.43 -10.38 -0.78
C VAL A 54 -0.14 -8.93 -1.21
N GLY A 55 -0.58 -7.93 -0.44
CA GLY A 55 -0.19 -6.54 -0.57
C GLY A 55 -1.09 -5.67 -1.46
N HIS A 56 -2.20 -6.20 -1.97
CA HIS A 56 -3.21 -5.47 -2.74
C HIS A 56 -3.96 -4.38 -1.95
N GLN A 57 -3.85 -4.40 -0.63
CA GLN A 57 -4.43 -3.46 0.33
C GLN A 57 -3.48 -2.28 0.67
N THR A 58 -2.27 -2.25 0.10
CA THR A 58 -1.17 -1.39 0.58
C THR A 58 -1.14 0.02 -0.01
N TYR A 59 -2.22 0.52 -0.60
CA TYR A 59 -2.20 1.83 -1.26
C TYR A 59 -2.00 2.97 -0.25
N ALA A 60 -2.69 2.94 0.89
CA ALA A 60 -2.47 3.88 1.98
C ALA A 60 -1.02 3.81 2.50
N HIS A 61 -0.49 2.59 2.65
CA HIS A 61 0.89 2.36 3.09
C HIS A 61 1.90 2.96 2.08
N LYS A 62 1.64 2.83 0.77
CA LYS A 62 2.48 3.47 -0.26
C LYS A 62 2.47 4.99 -0.13
N ILE A 63 1.30 5.58 0.04
CA ILE A 63 1.12 7.03 0.19
C ILE A 63 1.91 7.55 1.40
N LEU A 64 1.71 6.94 2.58
CA LEU A 64 2.28 7.41 3.85
C LEU A 64 3.81 7.28 3.91
N THR A 65 4.41 6.37 3.16
CA THR A 65 5.86 6.19 3.13
C THR A 65 6.52 6.91 1.94
N GLY A 66 6.04 8.10 1.59
CA GLY A 66 6.68 8.98 0.61
C GLY A 66 6.49 8.60 -0.87
N ARG A 67 5.57 7.68 -1.21
CA ARG A 67 5.30 7.31 -2.62
C ARG A 67 4.05 8.01 -3.20
N ARG A 68 3.44 8.92 -2.43
CA ARG A 68 2.26 9.71 -2.80
C ARG A 68 2.32 10.30 -4.22
N SER A 69 3.39 11.03 -4.53
CA SER A 69 3.56 11.70 -5.84
C SER A 69 3.60 10.74 -7.04
N LYS A 70 3.85 9.45 -6.82
CA LYS A 70 3.95 8.43 -7.86
C LYS A 70 2.68 7.56 -7.99
N MET A 71 1.65 7.78 -7.17
CA MET A 71 0.44 6.95 -7.17
C MET A 71 -0.29 6.93 -8.51
N HIS A 72 -0.24 8.02 -9.28
CA HIS A 72 -0.79 8.09 -10.63
C HIS A 72 -0.15 7.09 -11.64
N THR A 73 1.01 6.52 -11.31
CA THR A 73 1.71 5.51 -12.12
C THR A 73 1.42 4.07 -11.67
N ILE A 74 0.54 3.87 -10.69
CA ILE A 74 0.32 2.53 -10.12
C ILE A 74 -0.24 1.58 -11.18
N ARG A 75 0.30 0.34 -11.20
CA ARG A 75 -0.01 -0.72 -12.18
C ARG A 75 0.32 -0.37 -13.64
N GLN A 76 1.04 0.72 -13.88
CA GLN A 76 1.51 1.07 -15.22
C GLN A 76 2.90 0.49 -15.48
N THR A 77 3.22 0.26 -16.75
CA THR A 77 4.56 -0.15 -17.18
C THR A 77 5.59 0.89 -16.71
N PHE A 78 6.66 0.44 -16.05
CA PHE A 78 7.68 1.29 -15.40
C PHE A 78 7.19 2.18 -14.24
N GLY A 79 5.93 2.06 -13.83
CA GLY A 79 5.35 2.78 -12.70
C GLY A 79 5.42 2.05 -11.36
N LEU A 80 4.65 2.53 -10.39
CA LEU A 80 4.51 1.84 -9.11
C LEU A 80 3.86 0.46 -9.30
N ALA A 81 4.42 -0.56 -8.67
CA ALA A 81 3.78 -1.86 -8.62
C ALA A 81 2.48 -1.78 -7.78
N GLY A 82 1.43 -2.45 -8.28
CA GLY A 82 0.16 -2.61 -7.55
C GLY A 82 0.31 -3.42 -6.26
N PHE A 83 1.35 -4.25 -6.19
CA PHE A 83 1.76 -5.00 -5.00
C PHE A 83 3.10 -4.46 -4.49
N PRO A 84 3.47 -4.68 -3.23
CA PRO A 84 4.83 -4.44 -2.75
C PRO A 84 5.83 -5.26 -3.59
N ARG A 85 6.85 -4.61 -4.18
CA ARG A 85 7.94 -5.30 -4.88
C ARG A 85 9.23 -5.12 -4.09
N GLY A 86 9.90 -6.22 -3.75
CA GLY A 86 11.23 -6.21 -3.16
C GLY A 86 12.28 -5.74 -4.17
N ARG A 87 12.57 -4.44 -4.21
CA ARG A 87 13.88 -3.95 -4.65
C ARG A 87 14.52 -3.25 -3.46
N ARG A 88 15.84 -3.38 -3.34
CA ARG A 88 16.72 -2.76 -2.32
C ARG A 88 16.45 -1.26 -2.14
N VAL A 89 15.42 -0.91 -1.40
CA VAL A 89 15.17 0.40 -0.78
C VAL A 89 14.74 0.12 0.66
N PRO A 90 15.28 0.85 1.65
CA PRO A 90 15.09 0.55 3.07
C PRO A 90 13.62 0.61 3.55
N MET A 91 12.72 1.15 2.74
CA MET A 91 11.31 1.40 3.09
C MET A 91 10.31 0.44 2.41
N MET A 92 10.78 -0.69 1.87
CA MET A 92 9.94 -1.74 1.28
C MET A 92 10.47 -3.13 1.64
N LEU A 93 9.97 -3.76 2.69
CA LEU A 93 10.39 -5.11 3.07
C LEU A 93 9.17 -5.78 3.72
N LEU A 94 8.62 -6.91 3.28
CA LEU A 94 8.95 -7.92 2.28
C LEU A 94 7.68 -8.82 2.22
N GLU A 95 7.22 -9.28 1.06
CA GLU A 95 6.12 -10.25 0.99
C GLU A 95 6.47 -11.45 0.13
N LEU A 96 6.17 -12.64 0.66
CA LEU A 96 6.09 -13.90 -0.07
C LEU A 96 4.72 -13.94 -0.75
N ASP A 97 4.69 -13.89 -2.07
CA ASP A 97 3.50 -14.27 -2.84
C ASP A 97 3.21 -15.75 -2.59
N ILE A 98 2.28 -16.07 -1.67
CA ILE A 98 1.71 -17.43 -1.56
C ILE A 98 1.04 -17.83 -2.89
N ALA A 99 0.60 -16.85 -3.69
CA ALA A 99 0.10 -17.08 -5.04
C ALA A 99 1.18 -17.54 -6.04
N LEU A 100 2.46 -17.16 -5.88
CA LEU A 100 3.55 -17.68 -6.72
C LEU A 100 3.96 -19.09 -6.27
N LEU A 101 3.95 -19.36 -4.97
CA LEU A 101 4.27 -20.69 -4.41
C LEU A 101 3.23 -21.75 -4.84
N ALA A 102 1.97 -21.37 -5.00
CA ALA A 102 0.93 -22.25 -5.52
C ALA A 102 1.08 -22.57 -7.02
N PHE A 103 1.74 -21.71 -7.80
CA PHE A 103 1.96 -21.91 -9.24
C PHE A 103 3.30 -22.61 -9.57
N GLN A 104 4.17 -22.82 -8.56
CA GLN A 104 5.41 -23.59 -8.68
C GLN A 104 5.28 -25.03 -8.13
N LEU A 105 4.09 -25.41 -7.65
CA LEU A 105 3.78 -26.76 -7.15
C LEU A 105 2.66 -27.46 -7.95
N LEU A 106 2.39 -26.99 -9.17
CA LEU A 106 1.65 -27.69 -10.23
C LEU A 106 2.50 -27.70 -11.50
#